data_AF-A0A7S2TDQ4-F1
#
_entry.id   AF-A0A7S2TDQ4-F1
#
_cell.length_a   1.000
_cell.length_b   1.000
_cell.length_c   1.000
_cell.angle_alpha   90.00
_cell.angle_beta   90.00
_cell.angle_gamma   90.00
#
_symmetry.space_group_name_H-M   'P 1'
#
loop_
_entity.id
_entity.type
_entity.pdbx_description
1 polymer ?
#
loop_
_entity_poly.entity_id
_entity_poly.type
_entity_poly.pdbx_seq_one_letter_code
_entity_poly.pdbx_strand_id
1 'polypeptide(L)'
;FIRKYNYCDINVALQADSGVLLPVIRNVESKGLAAIAQETHSLQAEVNNGESEAFGHGTFTITNLGMFGVKSFLPIVSDYQSASLGVGTISQTVVPNKDPDSKSKFQVKHVVTVSLSCDHRVVDGAV
;
A
#
# COMPACT_ATOMS: atom_id res chain seq x y z
N PHE A 1 -6.61 26.77 -1.17
CA PHE A 1 -5.64 26.41 -2.23
C PHE A 1 -5.28 24.93 -2.05
N ILE A 2 -5.20 24.15 -3.14
CA ILE A 2 -4.81 22.72 -3.09
C ILE A 2 -3.34 22.60 -3.47
N ARG A 3 -2.53 22.00 -2.61
CA ARG A 3 -1.12 21.69 -2.90
C ARG A 3 -1.06 20.45 -3.80
N LYS A 4 -0.30 20.54 -4.89
CA LYS A 4 -0.02 19.43 -5.80
C LYS A 4 1.48 19.17 -5.84
N TYR A 5 1.87 17.91 -5.82
CA TYR A 5 3.25 17.47 -5.90
C TYR A 5 3.52 16.90 -7.29
N ASN A 6 4.74 17.10 -7.81
CA ASN A 6 5.20 16.53 -9.07
C ASN A 6 6.14 15.32 -8.84
N TYR A 7 6.15 14.79 -7.62
CA TYR A 7 6.94 13.66 -7.17
C TYR A 7 6.08 12.77 -6.28
N CYS A 8 6.46 11.50 -6.13
CA CYS A 8 5.77 10.54 -5.29
C CYS A 8 6.68 10.15 -4.12
N ASP A 9 6.30 10.57 -2.92
CA ASP A 9 6.90 10.11 -1.68
C ASP A 9 5.90 9.16 -1.00
N ILE A 10 6.27 7.90 -0.80
CA ILE A 10 5.36 6.88 -0.27
C ILE A 10 5.71 6.56 1.16
N ASN A 11 4.75 6.82 2.06
CA ASN A 11 4.78 6.26 3.39
C ASN A 11 4.40 4.78 3.36
N VAL A 12 5.18 3.95 4.03
CA VAL A 12 4.89 2.52 4.20
C VAL A 12 4.60 2.29 5.67
N ALA A 13 3.40 1.80 6.00
CA ALA A 13 3.06 1.51 7.39
C ALA A 13 3.76 0.25 7.88
N LEU A 14 4.66 0.43 8.84
CA LEU A 14 5.44 -0.65 9.47
C LEU A 14 5.07 -0.78 10.94
N GLN A 15 5.00 -2.03 11.41
CA GLN A 15 4.76 -2.33 12.82
C GLN A 15 6.08 -2.17 13.60
N ALA A 16 6.03 -1.39 14.67
CA ALA A 16 7.07 -1.24 15.68
C ALA A 16 6.52 -1.69 17.04
N ASP A 17 7.39 -1.83 18.05
CA ASP A 17 6.96 -2.12 19.43
C ASP A 17 6.15 -0.97 20.04
N SER A 18 6.42 0.26 19.61
CA SER A 18 5.73 1.47 20.07
C SER A 18 4.41 1.76 19.34
N GLY A 19 4.06 0.97 18.33
CA GLY A 19 2.86 1.16 17.50
C GLY A 19 3.15 1.06 16.01
N VAL A 20 2.45 1.86 15.19
CA VAL A 20 2.66 1.90 13.75
C VAL A 20 3.50 3.13 13.40
N LEU A 21 4.61 2.92 12.70
CA LEU A 21 5.45 3.98 12.16
C LEU A 21 5.22 4.13 10.66
N LEU A 22 5.38 5.36 10.16
CA LEU A 22 5.18 5.72 8.76
C LEU A 22 6.48 6.29 8.16
N PRO A 23 7.56 5.49 8.03
CA PRO A 23 8.73 5.93 7.29
C PRO A 23 8.37 6.22 5.83
N VAL A 24 9.17 7.07 5.17
CA VAL A 24 8.92 7.54 3.81
C VAL A 24 10.00 7.07 2.85
N ILE A 25 9.58 6.53 1.70
CA ILE A 25 10.44 6.27 0.56
C ILE A 25 10.25 7.42 -0.41
N ARG A 26 11.30 8.21 -0.64
CA ARG A 26 11.20 9.44 -1.44
C ARG A 26 11.37 9.20 -2.93
N ASN A 27 10.71 9.99 -3.77
CA ASN A 27 10.82 9.99 -5.24
C ASN A 27 10.76 8.58 -5.85
N VAL A 28 9.78 7.76 -5.45
CA VAL A 28 9.67 6.35 -5.89
C VAL A 28 9.56 6.21 -7.40
N GLU A 29 9.02 7.21 -8.10
CA GLU A 29 8.88 7.23 -9.55
C GLU A 29 10.21 7.22 -10.29
N SER A 30 11.29 7.67 -9.64
CA SER A 30 12.65 7.67 -10.19
C SER A 30 13.45 6.40 -9.87
N LYS A 31 12.90 5.51 -9.04
CA LYS A 31 13.60 4.33 -8.50
C LYS A 31 13.15 3.04 -9.19
N GLY A 32 14.10 2.13 -9.40
CA GLY A 32 13.79 0.76 -9.82
C GLY A 32 13.31 -0.11 -8.66
N LEU A 33 12.63 -1.22 -8.98
CA LEU A 33 12.05 -2.13 -7.97
C LEU A 33 13.07 -2.62 -6.94
N ALA A 34 14.28 -2.98 -7.37
CA ALA A 34 15.33 -3.46 -6.47
C ALA A 34 15.75 -2.39 -5.44
N ALA A 35 15.83 -1.11 -5.85
CA ALA A 35 16.17 -0.01 -4.96
C ALA A 35 15.05 0.24 -3.95
N ILE A 36 13.79 0.23 -4.40
CA ILE A 36 12.62 0.38 -3.52
C ILE A 36 12.57 -0.75 -2.49
N ALA A 37 12.79 -2.00 -2.91
CA ALA A 37 12.83 -3.14 -2.02
C ALA A 37 13.94 -3.00 -0.97
N GLN A 38 15.15 -2.64 -1.39
CA GLN A 38 16.29 -2.45 -0.48
C GLN A 38 16.01 -1.36 0.57
N GLU A 39 15.47 -0.21 0.15
CA GLU A 39 15.13 0.90 1.05
C GLU A 39 14.01 0.52 2.01
N THR A 40 12.99 -0.22 1.54
CA THR A 40 11.92 -0.73 2.40
C THR A 40 12.46 -1.66 3.48
N HIS A 41 13.40 -2.55 3.13
CA HIS A 41 14.05 -3.45 4.08
C HIS A 41 14.93 -2.70 5.10
N SER A 42 15.68 -1.69 4.64
CA SER A 42 16.46 -0.82 5.53
C SER A 42 15.57 -0.09 6.53
N LEU A 43 14.47 0.52 6.06
CA LEU A 43 13.51 1.20 6.94
C LEU A 43 12.87 0.23 7.95
N GLN A 44 12.53 -0.99 7.54
CA GLN A 44 12.03 -2.01 8.47
C GLN A 44 13.06 -2.39 9.54
N ALA A 45 14.34 -2.48 9.17
CA ALA A 45 15.41 -2.75 10.13
C ALA A 45 15.58 -1.60 11.14
N GLU A 46 15.58 -0.35 10.66
CA GLU A 46 15.64 0.85 11.51
C GLU A 46 14.45 0.93 12.47
N VAL A 47 13.25 0.62 11.99
CA VAL A 47 12.03 0.55 12.82
C VAL A 47 12.15 -0.52 13.90
N ASN A 48 12.64 -1.71 13.55
CA ASN A 48 12.83 -2.81 14.51
C ASN A 48 13.91 -2.51 15.56
N ASN A 49 14.93 -1.75 15.20
CA ASN A 49 16.00 -1.34 16.11
C ASN A 49 15.63 -0.14 16.98
N GLY A 50 14.47 0.50 16.73
CA GLY A 50 14.07 1.75 17.39
C GLY A 50 14.88 2.97 16.94
N GLU A 51 15.59 2.87 15.82
CA GLU A 51 16.47 3.91 15.25
C GLU A 51 15.72 4.85 14.29
N SER A 52 14.60 4.39 13.73
CA SER A 52 13.78 5.19 12.82
C SER A 52 13.12 6.33 13.58
N GLU A 53 13.41 7.58 13.19
CA GLU A 53 12.52 8.69 13.54
C GLU A 53 11.15 8.43 12.89
N ALA A 54 10.10 8.60 13.68
CA ALA A 54 8.78 8.05 13.40
C ALA A 54 8.06 8.65 12.17
N PHE A 55 8.58 9.73 11.57
CA PHE A 55 7.79 10.56 10.65
C PHE A 55 8.61 11.19 9.52
N GLY A 56 8.38 10.70 8.31
CA GLY A 56 8.57 11.51 7.11
C GLY A 56 7.21 11.83 6.48
N HIS A 57 6.94 13.10 6.16
CA HIS A 57 5.73 13.43 5.40
C HIS A 57 5.89 13.02 3.94
N GLY A 58 5.25 11.91 3.56
CA GLY A 58 5.08 11.49 2.17
C GLY A 58 3.80 12.06 1.56
N THR A 59 3.67 11.91 0.24
CA THR A 59 2.51 12.35 -0.53
C THR A 59 1.37 11.34 -0.52
N PHE A 60 1.65 10.08 -0.20
CA PHE A 60 0.68 8.99 -0.16
C PHE A 60 1.09 7.91 0.85
N THR A 61 0.13 7.14 1.37
CA THR A 61 0.41 6.04 2.32
C THR A 61 -0.09 4.71 1.78
N ILE A 62 0.73 3.66 1.97
CA ILE A 62 0.35 2.27 1.72
C ILE A 62 0.48 1.48 3.01
N THR A 63 -0.58 0.75 3.35
CA THR A 63 -0.62 -0.16 4.49
C THR A 63 -0.93 -1.57 4.00
N ASN A 64 -0.13 -2.55 4.41
CA ASN A 64 -0.33 -3.95 4.09
C ASN A 64 -0.64 -4.75 5.36
N LEU A 65 -1.84 -5.34 5.42
CA LEU A 65 -2.24 -6.24 6.51
C LEU A 65 -2.39 -7.69 6.04
N GLY A 66 -1.89 -8.00 4.84
CA GLY A 66 -1.96 -9.33 4.26
C GLY A 66 -1.23 -10.40 5.08
N MET A 67 -0.16 -10.02 5.78
CA MET A 67 0.58 -10.90 6.71
C MET A 67 -0.26 -11.33 7.93
N PHE A 68 -1.31 -10.58 8.27
CA PHE A 68 -2.22 -10.89 9.38
C PHE A 68 -3.48 -11.64 8.92
N GLY A 69 -3.54 -12.06 7.65
CA GLY A 69 -4.71 -12.76 7.09
C GLY A 69 -5.95 -11.87 6.91
N VAL A 70 -5.80 -10.54 7.02
CA VAL A 70 -6.91 -9.59 6.84
C VAL A 70 -7.33 -9.57 5.38
N LYS A 71 -8.56 -9.98 5.07
CA LYS A 71 -9.08 -10.02 3.68
C LYS A 71 -9.19 -8.63 3.07
N SER A 72 -9.68 -7.66 3.83
CA SER A 72 -9.89 -6.27 3.40
C SER A 72 -9.96 -5.36 4.61
N PHE A 73 -9.46 -4.13 4.49
CA PHE A 73 -9.64 -3.08 5.48
C PHE A 73 -9.69 -1.72 4.79
N LEU A 74 -10.17 -0.69 5.51
CA LEU A 74 -10.16 0.69 5.04
C LEU A 74 -9.07 1.45 5.81
N PRO A 75 -8.02 1.94 5.15
CA PRO A 75 -7.00 2.74 5.83
C PRO A 75 -7.56 4.13 6.17
N ILE A 76 -7.06 4.72 7.24
CA ILE A 76 -7.33 6.12 7.57
C ILE A 76 -6.36 6.99 6.77
N VAL A 77 -6.87 8.08 6.18
CA VAL A 77 -6.05 9.07 5.46
C VAL A 77 -5.39 10.00 6.49
N SER A 78 -4.07 10.15 6.42
CA SER A 78 -3.35 11.14 7.23
C SER A 78 -3.80 12.55 6.86
N ASP A 79 -3.86 13.45 7.84
CA ASP A 79 -4.36 14.82 7.69
C ASP A 79 -3.62 15.67 6.64
N TYR A 80 -2.37 15.34 6.33
CA TYR A 80 -1.55 15.97 5.28
C TYR A 80 -1.64 15.29 3.89
N GLN A 81 -2.41 14.20 3.76
CA GLN A 81 -2.59 13.45 2.50
C GLN A 81 -4.04 13.49 2.03
N SER A 82 -4.26 13.15 0.76
CA SER A 82 -5.60 13.09 0.17
C SER A 82 -6.10 11.67 -0.06
N ALA A 83 -5.25 10.65 0.09
CA ALA A 83 -5.66 9.25 -0.05
C ALA A 83 -4.66 8.29 0.62
N SER A 84 -5.13 7.08 0.94
CA SER A 84 -4.33 5.99 1.52
C SER A 84 -4.83 4.64 1.01
N LEU A 85 -3.91 3.70 0.76
CA LEU A 85 -4.20 2.39 0.17
C LEU A 85 -4.00 1.26 1.18
N GLY A 86 -5.03 0.44 1.35
CA GLY A 86 -5.01 -0.76 2.18
C GLY A 86 -4.92 -2.02 1.32
N VAL A 87 -3.91 -2.85 1.57
CA VAL A 87 -3.70 -4.12 0.88
C VAL A 87 -4.03 -5.29 1.82
N GLY A 88 -5.02 -6.09 1.43
CA GLY A 88 -5.41 -7.30 2.16
C GLY A 88 -4.52 -8.50 1.84
N THR A 89 -4.90 -9.66 2.38
CA THR A 89 -4.23 -10.93 2.14
C THR A 89 -4.54 -11.50 0.76
N ILE A 90 -3.61 -12.27 0.20
CA ILE A 90 -3.81 -13.01 -1.03
C ILE A 90 -4.59 -14.27 -0.71
N SER A 91 -5.68 -14.51 -1.43
CA SER A 91 -6.54 -15.69 -1.25
C SER A 91 -6.82 -16.40 -2.58
N GLN A 92 -7.01 -17.71 -2.52
CA GLN A 92 -7.40 -18.50 -3.69
C GLN A 92 -8.90 -18.36 -3.95
N THR A 93 -9.26 -17.95 -5.17
CA THR A 93 -10.65 -17.75 -5.61
C THR A 93 -10.90 -18.53 -6.88
N VAL A 94 -12.03 -19.24 -6.94
CA VAL A 94 -12.49 -19.90 -8.16
C VAL A 94 -13.09 -18.85 -9.10
N VAL A 95 -12.58 -18.78 -10.33
CA VAL A 95 -13.05 -17.86 -11.36
C VAL A 95 -13.40 -18.62 -12.64
N PRO A 96 -14.25 -18.06 -13.51
CA PRO A 96 -14.50 -18.63 -14.83
C PRO A 96 -13.19 -18.82 -15.61
N ASN A 97 -13.07 -19.97 -16.26
CA ASN A 97 -11.98 -20.17 -17.20
C ASN A 97 -12.31 -19.44 -18.51
N LYS A 98 -11.37 -18.62 -18.99
CA LYS A 98 -11.48 -17.86 -20.25
C LYS A 98 -10.70 -18.51 -21.39
N ASP A 99 -10.00 -19.61 -21.12
CA ASP A 99 -9.31 -20.40 -22.14
C ASP A 99 -10.34 -21.17 -22.99
N PRO A 100 -10.48 -20.87 -24.28
CA PRO A 100 -11.45 -21.52 -25.15
C PRO A 100 -11.15 -23.01 -25.39
N ASP A 101 -9.90 -23.45 -25.21
CA ASP A 101 -9.47 -24.84 -25.45
C ASP A 101 -9.50 -25.70 -24.18
N SER A 102 -9.75 -25.09 -23.02
CA SER A 102 -9.81 -25.79 -21.75
C SER A 102 -11.11 -26.54 -21.54
N LYS A 103 -11.00 -27.84 -21.19
CA LYS A 103 -12.15 -28.66 -20.74
C LYS A 103 -12.74 -28.20 -19.41
N SER A 104 -11.97 -27.52 -18.55
CA SER A 104 -12.46 -27.00 -17.28
C SER A 104 -13.10 -25.63 -17.45
N LYS A 105 -14.36 -25.49 -17.01
CA LYS A 105 -15.11 -24.22 -16.99
C LYS A 105 -14.65 -23.26 -15.89
N PHE A 106 -13.89 -23.74 -14.91
CA PHE A 106 -13.42 -22.97 -13.77
C PHE A 106 -11.91 -23.15 -13.58
N GLN A 107 -11.27 -22.14 -12.98
CA GLN A 107 -9.87 -22.19 -12.57
C GLN A 107 -9.68 -21.47 -11.23
N VAL A 108 -8.66 -21.86 -10.48
CA VAL A 108 -8.31 -21.18 -9.23
C VAL A 108 -7.30 -20.07 -9.52
N LYS A 109 -7.53 -18.87 -9.00
CA LYS A 109 -6.59 -17.74 -9.08
C LYS A 109 -6.30 -17.16 -7.70
N HIS A 110 -5.10 -16.60 -7.56
CA HIS A 110 -4.75 -15.76 -6.41
C HIS A 110 -5.34 -14.36 -6.61
N VAL A 111 -6.12 -13.90 -5.64
CA VAL A 111 -6.80 -12.60 -5.65
C VAL A 111 -6.46 -11.87 -4.37
N VAL A 112 -6.21 -10.56 -4.49
CA VAL A 112 -6.04 -9.63 -3.37
C VAL A 112 -7.14 -8.59 -3.43
N THR A 113 -7.67 -8.20 -2.27
CA THR A 113 -8.56 -7.03 -2.17
C THR A 113 -7.72 -5.82 -1.81
N VAL A 114 -7.88 -4.75 -2.57
CA VAL A 114 -7.23 -3.47 -2.33
C VAL A 114 -8.30 -2.42 -2.11
N SER A 115 -8.20 -1.68 -1.01
CA SER A 115 -9.15 -0.62 -0.66
C SER A 115 -8.45 0.73 -0.67
N LEU A 116 -9.03 1.71 -1.35
CA LEU A 116 -8.53 3.09 -1.39
C LEU A 116 -9.48 3.99 -0.60
N SER A 117 -8.94 4.64 0.43
CA SER A 117 -9.65 5.72 1.13
C SER A 117 -9.21 7.06 0.55
N CYS A 118 -10.16 7.95 0.27
CA CYS A 118 -9.92 9.24 -0.37
C CYS A 118 -10.60 10.39 0.37
N ASP A 119 -9.99 11.56 0.34
CA ASP A 119 -10.62 12.82 0.69
C ASP A 119 -11.43 13.36 -0.50
N HIS A 120 -12.75 13.35 -0.37
CA HIS A 120 -13.68 13.75 -1.43
C HIS A 120 -13.60 15.25 -1.78
N ARG A 121 -12.93 16.07 -0.95
CA ARG A 121 -12.65 17.48 -1.28
C ARG A 121 -11.67 17.63 -2.43
N VAL A 122 -10.87 16.59 -2.69
CA VAL A 122 -9.79 16.59 -3.70
C VAL A 122 -10.00 15.51 -4.77
N VAL A 123 -10.59 14.37 -4.40
CA VAL A 123 -10.79 13.22 -5.29
C VAL A 123 -12.29 12.99 -5.51
N ASP A 124 -12.71 12.90 -6.76
CA ASP A 124 -14.07 12.50 -7.15
C ASP A 124 -14.08 11.01 -7.59
N GLY A 125 -15.19 10.32 -7.39
CA GLY A 125 -15.33 8.89 -7.70
C GLY A 125 -15.73 8.56 -9.14
N ALA A 126 -16.11 9.57 -9.95
CA ALA A 126 -16.78 9.32 -11.23
C ALA A 126 -16.34 10.24 -12.38
N VAL A 127 -15.17 10.89 -12.27
CA VAL A 127 -14.68 11.83 -13.31
C VAL A 127 -13.22 11.60 -13.64
#